data_AF-A0A950JE03-F1
#
_entry.id   AF-A0A950JE03-F1
#
_cell.length_a   1.000
_cell.length_b   1.000
_cell.length_c   1.000
_cell.angle_alpha   90.00
_cell.angle_beta   90.00
_cell.angle_gamma   90.00
#
_symmetry.space_group_name_H-M   'P 1'
#
loop_
_entity.id
_entity.type
_entity.pdbx_description
1 polymer ?
#
loop_
_entity_poly.entity_id
_entity_poly.type
_entity_poly.pdbx_seq_one_letter_code
_entity_poly.pdbx_strand_id
1 'polypeptide(L)'
;PGRAPLMTALSLAVTAARAHGIAILDGVFNEIADAEGFAAECRQGADLGFDGKTLIHPGQVETCNAVFSPAAEEVAQARAVIAAFDQPEHAGRGVVQLDGRMVERMHADIARRVVAIADAIEAAQSARA
;
A
#
# COMPACT_ATOMS: atom_id res chain seq x y z
N PRO A 1 8.46 -2.43 -19.14
CA PRO A 1 7.00 -2.56 -18.94
C PRO A 1 6.30 -3.09 -20.20
N GLY A 2 6.02 -4.41 -20.21
CA GLY A 2 5.42 -5.15 -21.34
C GLY A 2 4.10 -5.86 -20.99
N ARG A 3 3.45 -5.46 -19.90
CA ARG A 3 2.28 -6.17 -19.33
C ARG A 3 0.93 -5.73 -19.89
N ALA A 4 0.91 -4.90 -20.95
CA ALA A 4 -0.31 -4.36 -21.55
C ALA A 4 -1.41 -5.42 -21.83
N PRO A 5 -1.07 -6.61 -22.37
CA PRO A 5 -2.09 -7.65 -22.61
C PRO A 5 -2.72 -8.24 -21.35
N LEU A 6 -2.05 -8.13 -20.19
CA LEU A 6 -2.51 -8.70 -18.93
C LEU A 6 -3.28 -7.69 -18.05
N MET A 7 -3.27 -6.40 -18.42
CA MET A 7 -3.76 -5.33 -17.55
C MET A 7 -5.19 -5.53 -17.09
N THR A 8 -6.09 -5.91 -18.00
CA THR A 8 -7.49 -6.18 -17.65
C THR A 8 -7.61 -7.31 -16.63
N ALA A 9 -6.87 -8.40 -16.82
CA ALA A 9 -6.92 -9.55 -15.91
C ALA A 9 -6.36 -9.18 -14.52
N LEU A 10 -5.25 -8.44 -14.47
CA LEU A 10 -4.65 -7.97 -13.22
C LEU A 10 -5.62 -7.05 -12.45
N SER A 11 -6.23 -6.07 -13.13
CA SER A 11 -7.20 -5.17 -12.50
C SER A 11 -8.44 -5.89 -11.98
N LEU A 12 -8.94 -6.89 -12.71
CA LEU A 12 -10.07 -7.72 -12.25
C LEU A 12 -9.70 -8.54 -11.02
N ALA A 13 -8.49 -9.11 -10.99
CA ALA A 13 -8.00 -9.87 -9.85
C ALA A 13 -7.87 -8.99 -8.60
N VAL A 14 -7.29 -7.79 -8.72
CA VAL A 14 -7.22 -6.82 -7.62
C VAL A 14 -8.63 -6.42 -7.16
N THR A 15 -9.54 -6.13 -8.09
CA THR A 15 -10.93 -5.76 -7.76
C THR A 15 -11.62 -6.85 -6.96
N ALA A 16 -11.50 -8.12 -7.38
CA ALA A 16 -12.06 -9.25 -6.65
C ALA A 16 -11.45 -9.39 -5.25
N ALA A 17 -10.12 -9.27 -5.14
CA ALA A 17 -9.43 -9.34 -3.86
C ALA A 17 -9.93 -8.26 -2.88
N ARG A 18 -10.12 -7.02 -3.35
CA ARG A 18 -10.66 -5.92 -2.54
C ARG A 18 -12.11 -6.16 -2.12
N ALA A 19 -12.96 -6.65 -3.02
CA ALA A 19 -14.36 -6.96 -2.71
C ALA A 19 -14.52 -8.03 -1.63
N HIS A 20 -13.53 -8.92 -1.48
CA HIS A 20 -13.55 -10.02 -0.51
C HIS A 20 -12.59 -9.84 0.67
N GLY A 21 -11.88 -8.72 0.77
CA GLY A 21 -10.90 -8.48 1.85
C GLY A 21 -9.72 -9.45 1.84
N ILE A 22 -9.32 -9.95 0.66
CA ILE A 22 -8.24 -10.91 0.48
C ILE A 22 -6.96 -10.18 0.09
N ALA A 23 -5.82 -10.60 0.64
CA ALA A 23 -4.50 -10.11 0.22
C ALA A 23 -4.15 -10.67 -1.17
N ILE A 24 -3.61 -9.81 -2.05
CA ILE A 24 -3.22 -10.21 -3.41
C ILE A 24 -1.78 -9.80 -3.70
N LEU A 25 -1.02 -10.75 -4.23
CA LEU A 25 0.39 -10.56 -4.59
C LEU A 25 0.56 -10.58 -6.11
N ASP A 26 1.38 -9.68 -6.64
CA ASP A 26 1.79 -9.68 -8.04
C ASP A 26 2.74 -10.85 -8.34
N GLY A 27 2.83 -11.22 -9.62
CA GLY A 27 3.61 -12.36 -10.10
C GLY A 27 5.12 -12.17 -10.01
N VAL A 28 5.88 -13.19 -10.39
CA VAL A 28 7.36 -13.15 -10.37
C VAL A 28 7.91 -12.26 -11.48
N PHE A 29 9.12 -11.75 -11.28
CA PHE A 29 9.92 -11.12 -12.33
C PHE A 29 11.18 -11.96 -12.59
N ASN A 30 11.30 -12.49 -13.79
CA ASN A 30 12.28 -13.53 -14.11
C ASN A 30 13.68 -12.99 -14.43
N GLU A 31 13.79 -11.77 -14.96
CA GLU A 31 15.06 -11.19 -15.39
C GLU A 31 15.84 -10.63 -14.19
N ILE A 32 16.53 -11.50 -13.45
CA ILE A 32 17.20 -11.16 -12.18
C ILE A 32 18.25 -10.05 -12.35
N ALA A 33 18.90 -9.96 -13.51
CA ALA A 33 19.90 -8.93 -13.80
C ALA A 33 19.30 -7.54 -14.06
N ASP A 34 17.99 -7.44 -14.33
CA ASP A 34 17.30 -6.20 -14.65
C ASP A 34 16.62 -5.60 -13.40
N ALA A 35 17.43 -4.94 -12.56
CA ALA A 35 16.96 -4.31 -11.34
C ALA A 35 15.99 -3.14 -11.61
N GLU A 36 16.21 -2.38 -12.69
CA GLU A 36 15.34 -1.25 -13.05
C GLU A 36 13.97 -1.71 -13.55
N GLY A 37 13.95 -2.75 -14.40
CA GLY A 37 12.72 -3.39 -14.86
C GLY A 37 11.92 -3.99 -13.71
N PHE A 38 12.60 -4.66 -12.77
CA PHE A 38 11.97 -5.16 -11.55
C PHE A 38 11.32 -4.02 -10.75
N ALA A 39 12.05 -2.95 -10.47
CA ALA A 39 11.55 -1.81 -9.72
C ALA A 39 10.36 -1.12 -10.42
N ALA A 40 10.41 -0.99 -11.75
CA ALA A 40 9.30 -0.45 -12.53
C ALA A 40 8.06 -1.35 -12.47
N GLU A 41 8.23 -2.67 -12.49
CA GLU A 41 7.13 -3.62 -12.40
C GLU A 41 6.51 -3.64 -11.00
N CYS A 42 7.32 -3.57 -9.94
CA CYS A 42 6.85 -3.39 -8.58
C CYS A 42 6.00 -2.13 -8.44
N ARG A 43 6.47 -0.98 -8.96
CA ARG A 43 5.72 0.29 -8.90
C ARG A 43 4.38 0.17 -9.62
N GLN A 44 4.36 -0.40 -10.82
CA GLN A 44 3.11 -0.65 -11.53
C GLN A 44 2.17 -1.58 -10.75
N GLY A 45 2.71 -2.59 -10.04
CA GLY A 45 1.93 -3.46 -9.16
C GLY A 45 1.32 -2.70 -7.98
N ALA A 46 2.11 -1.86 -7.30
CA ALA A 46 1.64 -1.01 -6.22
C ALA A 46 0.57 -0.02 -6.70
N ASP A 47 0.78 0.63 -7.85
CA ASP A 47 -0.18 1.56 -8.46
C ASP A 47 -1.51 0.89 -8.83
N LEU A 48 -1.48 -0.39 -9.23
CA LEU A 48 -2.70 -1.18 -9.47
C LEU A 48 -3.42 -1.57 -8.18
N GLY A 49 -2.75 -1.50 -7.04
CA GLY A 49 -3.27 -1.89 -5.74
C GLY A 49 -2.98 -3.32 -5.34
N PHE A 50 -1.90 -3.95 -5.83
CA PHE A 50 -1.39 -5.19 -5.23
C PHE A 50 -0.83 -4.93 -3.83
N ASP A 51 -0.91 -5.93 -2.94
CA ASP A 51 -0.39 -5.85 -1.57
C ASP A 51 1.10 -6.24 -1.46
N GLY A 52 1.69 -6.73 -2.55
CA GLY A 52 3.08 -7.17 -2.61
C GLY A 52 3.39 -7.87 -3.92
N LYS A 53 4.53 -8.55 -3.99
CA LYS A 53 4.97 -9.32 -5.14
C LYS A 53 5.66 -10.61 -4.71
N THR A 54 5.47 -11.68 -5.47
CA THR A 54 6.19 -12.94 -5.30
C THR A 54 7.62 -12.81 -5.82
N LEU A 55 8.60 -13.29 -5.03
CA LEU A 55 10.03 -13.08 -5.29
C LEU A 55 10.74 -14.40 -5.54
N ILE A 56 11.74 -14.38 -6.43
CA ILE A 56 12.53 -15.57 -6.81
C ILE A 56 14.02 -15.43 -6.50
N HIS A 57 14.48 -14.25 -6.08
CA HIS A 57 15.88 -14.00 -5.79
C HIS A 57 16.05 -13.07 -4.56
N PRO A 58 17.03 -13.31 -3.67
CA PRO A 58 17.24 -12.46 -2.49
C PRO A 58 17.45 -10.98 -2.81
N GLY A 59 18.12 -10.67 -3.93
CA GLY A 59 18.34 -9.29 -4.39
C GLY A 59 17.06 -8.51 -4.76
N GLN A 60 15.89 -9.16 -4.80
CA GLN A 60 14.60 -8.51 -5.07
C GLN A 60 13.91 -8.03 -3.78
N VAL A 61 14.34 -8.51 -2.61
CA VAL A 61 13.63 -8.30 -1.34
C VAL A 61 13.61 -6.83 -0.93
N GLU A 62 14.76 -6.16 -0.96
CA GLU A 62 14.88 -4.76 -0.52
C GLU A 62 14.01 -3.83 -1.36
N THR A 63 14.16 -3.89 -2.69
CA THR A 63 13.38 -3.09 -3.63
C THR A 63 11.88 -3.38 -3.54
N CYS A 64 11.48 -4.65 -3.39
CA CYS A 64 10.07 -5.00 -3.22
C CYS A 64 9.50 -4.40 -1.94
N ASN A 65 10.19 -4.57 -0.81
CA ASN A 65 9.73 -4.03 0.47
C ASN A 65 9.65 -2.50 0.41
N ALA A 66 10.63 -1.83 -0.19
CA ALA A 66 10.62 -0.37 -0.34
C ALA A 66 9.42 0.14 -1.16
N VAL A 67 9.01 -0.58 -2.21
CA VAL A 67 7.89 -0.16 -3.07
C VAL A 67 6.52 -0.43 -2.43
N PHE A 68 6.35 -1.55 -1.72
CA PHE A 68 5.05 -1.94 -1.15
C PHE A 68 4.86 -1.50 0.31
N SER A 69 5.86 -0.87 0.92
CA SER A 69 5.73 -0.26 2.25
C SER A 69 5.31 1.20 2.13
N PRO A 70 4.40 1.69 2.98
CA PRO A 70 4.03 3.10 2.98
C PRO A 70 5.22 3.97 3.37
N ALA A 71 5.35 5.14 2.76
CA ALA A 71 6.40 6.08 3.10
C ALA A 71 6.17 6.68 4.49
N ALA A 72 7.24 7.03 5.21
CA ALA A 72 7.13 7.60 6.56
C ALA A 72 6.26 8.88 6.60
N GLU A 73 6.33 9.70 5.55
CA GLU A 73 5.48 10.89 5.42
C GLU A 73 4.01 10.53 5.22
N GLU A 74 3.71 9.50 4.42
CA GLU A 74 2.34 9.00 4.22
C GLU A 74 1.76 8.46 5.53
N VAL A 75 2.55 7.72 6.31
CA VAL A 75 2.16 7.22 7.64
C VAL A 75 1.88 8.39 8.59
N ALA A 76 2.73 9.42 8.61
CA ALA A 76 2.53 10.60 9.44
C ALA A 76 1.23 11.34 9.09
N GLN A 77 0.97 11.56 7.79
CA GLN A 77 -0.27 12.15 7.31
C GLN A 77 -1.50 11.29 7.67
N ALA A 78 -1.40 9.97 7.49
CA ALA A 78 -2.46 9.03 7.86
C ALA A 78 -2.79 9.11 9.36
N ARG A 79 -1.77 9.12 10.23
CA ARG A 79 -1.97 9.29 11.68
C ARG A 79 -2.65 10.63 12.01
N ALA A 80 -2.30 11.73 11.32
CA ALA A 80 -2.95 13.02 11.51
C ALA A 80 -4.43 13.01 11.10
N VAL A 81 -4.77 12.37 9.98
CA VAL A 81 -6.18 12.20 9.54
C VAL A 81 -6.98 11.40 10.56
N ILE A 82 -6.43 10.29 11.07
CA ILE A 82 -7.07 9.48 12.11
C ILE A 82 -7.31 10.32 13.36
N ALA A 83 -6.26 11.01 13.85
CA ALA A 83 -6.35 11.85 15.03
C ALA A 83 -7.40 12.97 14.88
N ALA A 84 -7.57 13.54 13.69
CA ALA A 84 -8.64 14.49 13.42
C ALA A 84 -10.02 13.84 13.55
N PHE A 85 -10.25 12.67 12.95
CA PHE A 85 -11.57 12.03 13.02
C PHE A 85 -11.92 11.40 14.37
N ASP A 86 -10.93 11.08 15.19
CA ASP A 86 -11.12 10.49 16.52
C ASP A 86 -11.42 11.53 17.62
N GLN A 87 -11.39 12.83 17.30
CA GLN A 87 -11.79 13.89 18.24
C GLN A 87 -13.30 13.83 18.56
N PRO A 88 -13.71 14.04 19.82
CA PRO A 88 -15.12 14.01 20.22
C PRO A 88 -16.01 14.98 19.43
N GLU A 89 -15.53 16.19 19.11
CA GLU A 89 -16.28 17.18 18.31
C GLU A 89 -16.51 16.76 16.85
N HIS A 90 -15.78 15.76 16.38
CA HIS A 90 -15.85 15.22 15.03
C HIS A 90 -16.61 13.88 14.97
N ALA A 91 -17.11 13.41 16.12
CA ALA A 91 -18.01 12.28 16.19
C ALA A 91 -19.25 12.52 15.30
N GLY A 92 -19.54 11.54 14.42
CA GLY A 92 -20.66 11.62 13.48
C GLY A 92 -20.46 12.55 12.27
N ARG A 93 -19.35 13.30 12.18
CA ARG A 93 -19.07 14.12 10.99
C ARG A 93 -18.63 13.25 9.81
N GLY A 94 -19.15 13.53 8.62
CA GLY A 94 -18.68 12.92 7.37
C GLY A 94 -17.37 13.56 6.87
N VAL A 95 -17.12 14.81 7.25
CA VAL A 95 -16.05 15.65 6.72
C VAL A 95 -15.45 16.52 7.83
N VAL A 96 -14.14 16.76 7.79
CA VAL A 96 -13.39 17.65 8.68
C VAL A 96 -12.38 18.48 7.90
N GLN A 97 -11.94 19.60 8.47
CA GLN A 97 -10.86 20.40 7.92
C GLN A 97 -9.56 20.05 8.65
N LEU A 98 -8.51 19.72 7.92
CA LEU A 98 -7.16 19.43 8.43
C LEU A 98 -6.15 20.15 7.54
N ASP A 99 -5.29 20.99 8.13
CA ASP A 99 -4.26 21.77 7.43
C ASP A 99 -4.77 22.55 6.21
N GLY A 100 -5.96 23.14 6.34
CA GLY A 100 -6.61 23.91 5.27
C GLY A 100 -7.23 23.05 4.17
N ARG A 101 -7.18 21.71 4.26
CA ARG A 101 -7.80 20.78 3.31
C ARG A 101 -9.03 20.11 3.92
N MET A 102 -9.96 19.72 3.06
CA MET A 102 -11.15 18.97 3.44
C MET A 102 -10.83 17.47 3.39
N VAL A 103 -11.04 16.75 4.49
CA VAL A 103 -10.85 15.30 4.58
C VAL A 103 -12.17 14.62 4.93
N GLU A 104 -12.45 13.49 4.27
CA GLU A 104 -13.68 12.72 4.41
C GLU A 104 -13.45 11.48 5.27
N ARG A 105 -14.53 10.91 5.81
CA ARG A 105 -14.46 9.70 6.65
C ARG A 105 -13.82 8.52 5.92
N MET A 106 -14.03 8.40 4.61
CA MET A 106 -13.34 7.41 3.77
C MET A 106 -11.82 7.57 3.81
N HIS A 107 -11.29 8.80 3.85
CA HIS A 107 -9.84 9.02 3.99
C HIS A 107 -9.32 8.54 5.35
N ALA A 108 -10.11 8.64 6.42
CA ALA A 108 -9.75 8.06 7.71
C ALA A 108 -9.66 6.52 7.65
N ASP A 109 -10.56 5.87 6.92
CA ASP A 109 -10.53 4.41 6.77
C ASP A 109 -9.31 3.95 5.95
N ILE A 110 -8.97 4.68 4.88
CA ILE A 110 -7.73 4.47 4.11
C ILE A 110 -6.50 4.69 5.00
N ALA A 111 -6.48 5.78 5.77
CA ALA A 111 -5.40 6.10 6.68
C ALA A 111 -5.18 5.01 7.74
N ARG A 112 -6.26 4.44 8.31
CA ARG A 112 -6.16 3.31 9.24
C ARG A 112 -5.50 2.09 8.60
N ARG A 113 -5.77 1.81 7.32
CA ARG A 113 -5.09 0.73 6.58
C ARG A 113 -3.59 1.00 6.43
N VAL A 114 -3.22 2.22 6.04
CA VAL A 114 -1.80 2.63 5.91
C VAL A 114 -1.05 2.45 7.23
N VAL A 115 -1.62 2.96 8.33
CA VAL A 115 -1.02 2.85 9.67
C VAL A 115 -0.93 1.38 10.11
N ALA A 116 -1.96 0.58 9.88
CA ALA A 116 -1.93 -0.85 10.23
C ALA A 116 -0.82 -1.61 9.51
N ILE A 117 -0.53 -1.29 8.25
CA ILE A 117 0.59 -1.88 7.49
C ILE A 117 1.93 -1.46 8.12
N ALA A 118 2.11 -0.16 8.39
CA ALA A 118 3.33 0.36 8.99
C ALA A 118 3.62 -0.26 10.37
N ASP A 119 2.61 -0.31 11.25
CA ASP A 119 2.71 -0.90 12.58
C ASP A 119 3.07 -2.40 12.50
N ALA A 120 2.49 -3.13 11.54
CA ALA A 120 2.82 -4.54 11.33
C ALA A 120 4.27 -4.75 10.84
N ILE A 121 4.78 -3.86 9.98
CA ILE A 121 6.17 -3.89 9.52
C ILE A 121 7.13 -3.64 10.70
N GLU A 122 6.87 -2.59 11.48
CA GLU A 122 7.68 -2.26 12.66
C GLU A 122 7.71 -3.41 13.68
N ALA A 123 6.57 -4.03 13.95
CA ALA A 123 6.47 -5.20 14.82
C ALA A 123 7.28 -6.39 14.28
N ALA A 124 7.19 -6.68 12.97
CA ALA A 124 7.94 -7.77 12.35
C ALA A 124 9.45 -7.53 12.34
N GLN A 125 9.90 -6.29 12.17
CA GLN A 125 11.32 -5.92 12.25
C GLN A 125 11.84 -6.04 13.69
N SER A 126 11.07 -5.56 14.66
CA SER A 126 11.43 -5.65 16.09
C SER A 126 11.54 -7.10 16.57
N ALA A 127 10.67 -8.00 16.07
CA ALA A 127 10.73 -9.43 16.37
C ALA A 127 11.93 -10.17 15.74
N ARG A 128 12.61 -9.56 14.77
CA ARG A 128 13.80 -10.11 14.10
C ARG A 128 15.12 -9.59 14.68
N ALA A 129 15.08 -8.54 15.49
CA ALA A 129 16.23 -7.96 16.18
C ALA A 129 16.55 -8.73 17.47
#